data_AF-A0A9E5N5B0-F1
#
_entry.id   AF-A0A9E5N5B0-F1
#
_cell.length_a   1.000
_cell.length_b   1.000
_cell.length_c   1.000
_cell.angle_alpha   90.00
_cell.angle_beta   90.00
_cell.angle_gamma   90.00
#
_symmetry.space_group_name_H-M   'P 1'
#
loop_
_entity.id
_entity.type
_entity.pdbx_description
1 polymer ?
#
loop_
_entity_poly.entity_id
_entity_poly.type
_entity_poly.pdbx_seq_one_letter_code
_entity_poly.pdbx_strand_id
1 'polypeptide(L)'
;MGLSVSRPLGNRYAKSELEETELRKEQLLLSLKQIERFILKEVHNRVNEVNTLRSNLEKSYDILKLQRAKLEEEKRRLRYARTSSDILVRYEEDLLNAQISLALALFNYRHSVVNLDLTKNTLLGKYWKGPL
;
A
#
# COMPACT_ATOMS: atom_id res chain seq x y z
N MET A 1 -67.86 20.16 16.03
CA MET A 1 -66.50 19.80 15.58
C MET A 1 -65.52 20.55 16.47
N GLY A 2 -64.74 19.83 17.27
CA GLY A 2 -63.83 20.43 18.27
C GLY A 2 -62.43 20.60 17.69
N LEU A 3 -61.94 21.84 17.64
CA LEU A 3 -60.54 22.16 17.36
C LEU A 3 -59.74 22.01 18.66
N SER A 4 -58.96 20.94 18.76
CA SER A 4 -58.06 20.69 19.88
C SER A 4 -56.71 21.34 19.59
N VAL A 5 -56.46 22.55 20.12
CA VAL A 5 -55.14 23.19 20.07
C VAL A 5 -54.38 22.85 21.35
N SER A 6 -53.42 21.93 21.25
CA SER A 6 -52.52 21.59 22.35
C SER A 6 -51.28 22.49 22.28
N ARG A 7 -51.06 23.34 23.29
CA ARG A 7 -49.84 24.14 23.46
C ARG A 7 -49.12 23.61 24.71
N PRO A 8 -47.98 22.92 24.57
CA PRO A 8 -47.34 22.26 25.70
C PRO A 8 -46.72 23.30 26.66
N LEU A 9 -47.30 23.43 27.85
CA LEU A 9 -46.76 24.20 28.97
C LEU A 9 -45.68 23.34 29.66
N GLY A 10 -44.46 23.43 29.16
CA GLY A 10 -43.33 22.66 29.69
C GLY A 10 -42.30 22.33 28.62
N ASN A 11 -41.73 23.35 27.98
CA ASN A 11 -40.75 23.23 26.89
C ASN A 11 -39.38 22.64 27.33
N ARG A 12 -39.30 21.94 28.48
CA ARG A 12 -38.08 21.28 28.94
C ARG A 12 -37.79 20.00 28.15
N TYR A 13 -38.84 19.25 27.79
CA TYR A 13 -38.70 18.02 27.01
C TYR A 13 -38.24 18.31 25.58
N ALA A 14 -38.92 19.23 24.87
CA ALA A 14 -38.51 19.63 23.52
C ALA A 14 -37.16 20.37 23.48
N LYS A 15 -36.75 21.07 24.55
CA LYS A 15 -35.36 21.56 24.69
C LYS A 15 -34.34 20.43 24.85
N SER A 16 -34.65 19.41 25.66
CA SER A 16 -33.78 18.24 25.85
C SER A 16 -33.64 17.42 24.56
N GLU A 17 -34.72 17.28 23.78
CA GLU A 17 -34.71 16.59 22.49
C GLU A 17 -33.90 17.36 21.43
N LEU A 18 -33.98 18.70 21.44
CA LEU A 18 -33.14 19.55 20.60
C LEU A 18 -31.66 19.40 20.98
N GLU A 19 -31.33 19.41 22.27
CA GLU A 19 -29.97 19.25 22.77
C GLU A 19 -29.41 17.85 22.45
N GLU A 20 -30.22 16.79 22.56
CA GLU A 20 -29.84 15.43 22.16
C GLU A 20 -29.57 15.33 20.65
N THR A 21 -30.40 15.96 19.82
CA THR A 21 -30.21 15.95 18.37
C THR A 21 -29.00 16.77 17.92
N GLU A 22 -28.70 17.89 18.60
CA GLU A 22 -27.47 18.67 18.40
C GLU A 22 -26.23 17.85 18.79
N LEU A 23 -26.21 17.23 19.96
CA LEU A 23 -25.11 16.35 20.39
C LEU A 23 -24.90 15.18 19.42
N ARG A 24 -25.98 14.57 18.93
CA ARG A 24 -25.91 13.48 17.96
C ARG A 24 -25.34 13.95 16.62
N LYS A 25 -25.69 15.15 16.18
CA LYS A 25 -25.11 15.77 14.98
C LYS A 25 -23.61 16.01 15.15
N GLU A 26 -23.18 16.53 16.29
CA GLU A 26 -21.75 16.73 16.59
C GLU A 26 -20.98 15.41 16.61
N GLN A 27 -21.53 14.36 17.22
CA GLN A 27 -20.95 13.02 17.20
C GLN A 27 -20.78 12.50 15.77
N LEU A 28 -21.80 12.64 14.92
CA LEU A 28 -21.73 12.22 13.51
C LEU A 28 -20.66 13.00 12.73
N LEU A 29 -20.52 14.30 12.98
CA LEU A 29 -19.47 15.13 12.37
C LEU A 29 -18.07 14.68 12.79
N LEU A 30 -17.89 14.35 14.08
CA LEU A 30 -16.63 13.81 14.58
C LEU A 30 -16.31 12.44 13.97
N SER A 31 -17.29 11.54 13.88
CA SER A 31 -17.13 10.25 13.22
C SER A 31 -16.76 10.39 11.74
N LEU A 32 -17.41 11.31 11.02
CA LEU A 32 -17.05 11.62 9.62
C LEU A 32 -15.60 12.09 9.51
N LYS A 33 -15.18 13.04 10.35
CA LYS A 33 -13.79 13.53 10.38
C LYS A 33 -12.78 12.45 10.72
N GLN A 34 -13.14 11.50 11.59
CA GLN A 34 -12.29 10.35 11.90
C GLN A 34 -12.13 9.42 10.69
N ILE A 35 -13.23 9.12 9.98
CA ILE A 35 -13.20 8.30 8.76
C ILE A 35 -12.37 8.98 7.68
N GLU A 36 -12.53 10.28 7.44
CA GLU A 36 -11.72 11.05 6.49
C GLU A 36 -10.21 10.92 6.79
N ARG A 37 -9.82 11.12 8.06
CA ARG A 37 -8.43 11.00 8.49
C ARG A 37 -7.90 9.58 8.34
N PHE A 38 -8.74 8.59 8.64
CA PHE A 38 -8.38 7.18 8.49
C PHE A 38 -8.08 6.84 7.03
N ILE A 39 -8.97 7.22 6.11
CA ILE A 39 -8.79 7.00 4.66
C ILE A 39 -7.52 7.69 4.15
N LEU A 40 -7.32 8.97 4.51
CA LEU A 40 -6.12 9.71 4.10
C LEU A 40 -4.83 9.04 4.60
N LYS A 41 -4.81 8.60 5.86
CA LYS A 41 -3.67 7.90 6.43
C LYS A 41 -3.42 6.56 5.73
N GLU A 42 -4.46 5.80 5.45
CA GLU A 42 -4.36 4.52 4.77
C GLU A 42 -3.79 4.68 3.36
N VAL A 43 -4.34 5.61 2.56
CA VAL A 43 -3.84 5.92 1.22
C VAL A 43 -2.38 6.38 1.28
N HIS A 44 -2.04 7.28 2.21
CA HIS A 44 -0.67 7.77 2.36
C HIS A 44 0.31 6.63 2.68
N ASN A 45 -0.05 5.74 3.59
CA ASN A 45 0.76 4.57 3.94
C ASN A 45 0.98 3.65 2.72
N ARG A 46 -0.07 3.41 1.92
CA ARG A 46 0.05 2.58 0.70
C ARG A 46 0.93 3.23 -0.36
N VAL A 47 0.86 4.55 -0.53
CA VAL A 47 1.76 5.28 -1.43
C VAL A 47 3.22 5.14 -0.96
N ASN A 48 3.47 5.31 0.33
CA ASN A 48 4.82 5.16 0.90
C ASN A 48 5.36 3.73 0.76
N GLU A 49 4.50 2.73 0.92
CA GLU A 49 4.83 1.31 0.70
C GLU A 49 5.28 1.07 -0.76
N VAL A 50 4.50 1.54 -1.74
CA VAL A 50 4.85 1.44 -3.18
C VAL A 50 6.19 2.11 -3.48
N ASN A 51 6.41 3.31 -2.95
CA ASN A 51 7.66 4.05 -3.17
C ASN A 51 8.88 3.32 -2.57
N THR A 52 8.71 2.74 -1.38
CA THR A 52 9.76 1.96 -0.71
C THR A 52 10.10 0.70 -1.49
N LEU A 53 9.07 -0.04 -1.94
CA LEU A 53 9.25 -1.25 -2.73
C LEU A 53 9.85 -0.97 -4.11
N ARG A 54 9.52 0.17 -4.72
CA ARG A 54 10.18 0.64 -5.95
C ARG A 54 11.67 0.86 -5.73
N SER A 55 12.05 1.57 -4.67
CA SER A 55 13.48 1.78 -4.36
C SER A 55 14.20 0.45 -4.08
N ASN A 56 13.53 -0.50 -3.41
CA ASN A 56 14.09 -1.84 -3.18
C ASN A 56 14.27 -2.63 -4.49
N LEU A 57 13.34 -2.50 -5.43
CA LEU A 57 13.44 -3.10 -6.77
C LEU A 57 14.64 -2.54 -7.54
N GLU A 58 14.83 -1.23 -7.52
CA GLU A 58 15.98 -0.56 -8.17
C GLU A 58 17.31 -1.06 -7.57
N LYS A 59 17.41 -1.13 -6.23
CA LYS A 59 18.59 -1.68 -5.54
C LYS A 59 18.85 -3.15 -5.89
N SER A 60 17.81 -3.97 -5.95
CA SER A 60 17.92 -5.38 -6.32
C SER A 60 18.44 -5.55 -7.75
N TYR A 61 18.04 -4.65 -8.65
CA TYR A 61 18.53 -4.61 -10.01
C TYR A 61 20.03 -4.26 -10.09
N ASP A 62 20.47 -3.27 -9.32
CA ASP A 62 21.89 -2.89 -9.25
C ASP A 62 22.75 -4.01 -8.67
N ILE A 63 22.26 -4.69 -7.62
CA ILE A 63 22.92 -5.87 -7.03
C ILE A 63 23.08 -6.97 -8.09
N LEU A 64 22.03 -7.28 -8.84
CA LEU A 64 22.09 -8.27 -9.92
C LEU A 64 23.15 -7.91 -10.96
N LYS A 65 23.19 -6.64 -11.38
CA LYS A 65 24.19 -6.15 -12.35
C LYS A 65 25.61 -6.30 -11.81
N LEU A 66 25.83 -5.97 -10.54
CA LEU A 66 27.12 -6.13 -9.87
C LEU A 66 27.55 -7.60 -9.77
N GLN A 67 26.65 -8.51 -9.37
CA GLN A 67 26.97 -9.93 -9.26
C GLN A 67 27.26 -10.55 -10.63
N ARG A 68 26.53 -10.16 -11.67
CA ARG A 68 26.83 -10.57 -13.04
C ARG A 68 28.22 -10.11 -13.46
N ALA A 69 28.57 -8.86 -13.19
CA ALA A 69 29.90 -8.34 -13.53
C ALA A 69 31.02 -9.10 -12.80
N LYS A 70 30.85 -9.39 -11.50
CA LYS A 70 31.82 -10.19 -10.73
C LYS A 70 32.01 -11.58 -11.32
N LEU A 71 30.92 -12.28 -11.65
CA LEU A 71 30.98 -13.60 -12.27
C LEU A 71 31.75 -13.56 -13.60
N GLU A 72 31.47 -12.56 -14.44
CA GLU A 72 32.17 -12.40 -15.72
C GLU A 72 33.67 -12.16 -15.55
N GLU A 73 34.08 -11.30 -14.61
CA GLU A 73 35.49 -11.09 -14.29
C GLU A 73 36.17 -12.37 -13.80
N GLU A 74 35.50 -13.13 -12.92
CA GLU A 74 36.04 -14.37 -12.39
C GLU A 74 36.18 -15.45 -13.48
N LYS A 75 35.21 -15.56 -14.38
CA LYS A 75 35.31 -16.38 -15.59
C LYS A 75 36.51 -16.01 -16.45
N ARG A 76 36.89 -14.72 -16.51
CA ARG A 76 38.13 -14.32 -17.22
C ARG A 76 39.37 -14.77 -16.47
N ARG A 77 39.41 -14.66 -15.14
CA ARG A 77 40.54 -15.07 -14.29
C ARG A 77 40.78 -16.58 -14.35
N LEU A 78 39.71 -17.38 -14.40
CA LEU A 78 39.78 -18.83 -14.54
C LEU A 78 40.48 -19.25 -15.85
N ARG A 79 40.24 -18.55 -16.96
CA ARG A 79 40.92 -18.83 -18.25
C ARG A 79 42.43 -18.69 -18.19
N TYR A 80 42.95 -17.90 -17.25
CA TYR A 80 44.38 -17.74 -17.01
C TYR A 80 44.91 -18.67 -15.90
N ALA A 81 44.13 -19.68 -15.49
CA ALA A 81 44.41 -20.61 -14.39
C ALA A 81 44.68 -19.94 -13.02
N ARG A 82 44.10 -18.75 -12.80
CA ARG A 82 44.31 -17.95 -11.57
C ARG A 82 43.24 -18.16 -10.49
N THR A 83 42.30 -19.07 -10.72
CA THR A 83 41.10 -19.26 -9.89
C THR A 83 40.75 -20.75 -9.78
N SER A 84 40.17 -21.16 -8.65
CA SER A 84 39.61 -22.51 -8.43
C SER A 84 38.14 -22.63 -8.82
N SER A 85 37.73 -23.81 -9.30
CA SER A 85 36.34 -24.09 -9.71
C SER A 85 35.30 -23.84 -8.60
N ASP A 86 35.65 -24.05 -7.32
CA ASP A 86 34.76 -23.77 -6.17
C ASP A 86 34.35 -22.29 -6.08
N ILE A 87 35.28 -21.38 -6.39
CA ILE A 87 35.04 -19.94 -6.36
C ILE A 87 34.02 -19.57 -7.44
N LEU A 88 34.13 -20.17 -8.63
CA LEU A 88 33.20 -19.92 -9.73
C LEU A 88 31.78 -20.33 -9.35
N VAL A 89 31.61 -21.52 -8.75
CA VAL A 89 30.29 -22.03 -8.31
C VAL A 89 29.67 -21.06 -7.30
N ARG A 90 30.43 -20.56 -6.33
CA ARG A 90 29.93 -19.56 -5.35
C ARG A 90 29.44 -18.28 -6.02
N TYR A 91 30.14 -17.77 -7.03
CA TYR A 91 29.68 -16.59 -7.77
C TYR A 91 28.44 -16.86 -8.62
N GLU A 92 28.28 -18.08 -9.14
CA GLU A 92 27.05 -18.50 -9.83
C GLU A 92 25.87 -18.59 -8.86
N GLU A 93 26.08 -19.12 -7.65
CA GLU A 93 25.09 -19.12 -6.56
C GLU A 93 24.69 -17.69 -6.14
N ASP A 94 25.67 -16.80 -5.96
CA ASP A 94 25.41 -15.39 -5.63
C ASP A 94 24.57 -14.69 -6.72
N LEU A 95 24.86 -14.96 -7.99
CA LEU A 95 24.08 -14.44 -9.10
C LEU A 95 22.66 -14.99 -9.10
N LEU A 96 22.48 -16.28 -8.84
CA LEU A 96 21.17 -16.93 -8.77
C LEU A 96 20.34 -16.37 -7.61
N ASN A 97 20.94 -16.20 -6.44
CA ASN A 97 20.30 -15.57 -5.27
C ASN A 97 19.87 -14.13 -5.56
N ALA A 98 20.69 -13.36 -6.28
CA ALA A 98 20.34 -12.00 -6.72
C ALA A 98 19.16 -11.99 -7.70
N GLN A 99 19.07 -12.97 -8.62
CA GLN A 99 17.94 -13.11 -9.55
C GLN A 99 16.64 -13.43 -8.81
N ILE A 100 16.67 -14.36 -7.85
CA ILE A 100 15.51 -14.72 -7.03
C ILE A 100 15.05 -13.49 -6.23
N SER A 101 15.99 -12.77 -5.62
CA SER A 101 15.69 -11.56 -4.86
C SER A 101 15.04 -10.47 -5.74
N LEU A 102 15.53 -10.28 -6.97
CA LEU A 102 14.92 -9.35 -7.93
C LEU A 102 13.49 -9.77 -8.31
N ALA A 103 13.26 -11.05 -8.55
CA ALA A 103 11.93 -11.57 -8.88
C ALA A 103 10.94 -11.32 -7.73
N LEU A 104 11.33 -11.58 -6.49
CA LEU A 104 10.52 -11.28 -5.30
C LEU A 104 10.27 -9.79 -5.13
N ALA A 105 11.29 -8.95 -5.33
CA ALA A 105 11.15 -7.49 -5.26
C ALA A 105 10.15 -6.97 -6.32
N LEU A 106 10.19 -7.52 -7.54
CA LEU A 106 9.24 -7.18 -8.59
C LEU A 106 7.82 -7.61 -8.26
N PHE A 107 7.65 -8.83 -7.73
CA PHE A 107 6.35 -9.33 -7.28
C PHE A 107 5.76 -8.42 -6.20
N ASN A 108 6.53 -8.13 -5.15
CA ASN A 108 6.09 -7.29 -4.04
C ASN A 108 5.72 -5.87 -4.51
N TYR A 109 6.53 -5.27 -5.38
CA TYR A 109 6.23 -3.97 -5.97
C TYR A 109 4.90 -4.01 -6.73
N ARG A 110 4.69 -4.97 -7.63
CA ARG A 110 3.43 -5.10 -8.39
C ARG A 110 2.24 -5.31 -7.48
N HIS A 111 2.37 -6.17 -6.46
CA HIS A 111 1.33 -6.41 -5.48
C HIS A 111 0.97 -5.12 -4.71
N SER A 112 1.96 -4.32 -4.31
CA SER A 112 1.71 -3.05 -3.62
C SER A 112 0.97 -2.02 -4.48
N VAL A 113 1.23 -2.00 -5.80
CA VAL A 113 0.51 -1.14 -6.74
C VAL A 113 -0.96 -1.55 -6.84
N VAL A 114 -1.24 -2.85 -6.91
CA VAL A 114 -2.62 -3.37 -6.92
C VAL A 114 -3.34 -3.03 -5.61
N ASN A 115 -2.67 -3.18 -4.45
CA ASN A 115 -3.23 -2.81 -3.16
C ASN A 115 -3.52 -1.31 -3.05
N LEU A 116 -2.66 -0.46 -3.61
CA LEU A 116 -2.92 0.98 -3.67
C LEU A 116 -4.16 1.29 -4.52
N ASP A 117 -4.33 0.63 -5.66
CA ASP A 117 -5.50 0.79 -6.53
C ASP A 117 -6.79 0.32 -5.82
N LEU A 118 -6.70 -0.73 -4.99
CA LEU A 118 -7.79 -1.23 -4.15
C LEU A 118 -8.17 -0.24 -3.04
N THR A 119 -7.21 0.28 -2.26
CA THR A 119 -7.46 1.26 -1.19
C THR A 119 -8.06 2.56 -1.72
N LYS A 120 -7.69 2.97 -2.95
CA LYS A 120 -8.31 4.12 -3.62
C LYS A 120 -9.72 3.84 -4.14
N ASN A 121 -10.20 2.60 -4.06
CA ASN A 121 -11.45 2.12 -4.66
C ASN A 121 -11.52 2.37 -6.19
N THR A 122 -10.35 2.42 -6.83
CA THR A 122 -10.21 2.65 -8.29
C THR A 122 -10.03 1.35 -9.08
N LEU A 123 -9.85 0.22 -8.37
CA LEU A 123 -9.52 -1.07 -8.96
C LEU A 123 -10.61 -1.56 -9.92
N LEU A 124 -11.89 -1.47 -9.52
CA LEU A 124 -13.02 -1.93 -10.33
C LEU A 124 -13.08 -1.18 -11.67
N GLY A 125 -13.05 0.15 -11.65
CA GLY A 125 -13.13 0.96 -12.89
C GLY A 125 -11.91 0.84 -13.82
N LYS A 126 -10.75 0.41 -13.30
CA LYS A 126 -9.51 0.25 -14.07
C LYS A 126 -9.41 -1.11 -14.76
N TYR A 127 -9.87 -2.18 -14.11
CA TYR A 127 -9.73 -3.56 -14.60
C TYR A 127 -11.06 -4.21 -15.05
N TRP A 128 -12.22 -3.62 -14.72
CA TRP A 128 -13.54 -4.12 -15.08
C TRP A 128 -14.40 -3.01 -15.69
N LYS A 129 -14.89 -3.22 -16.92
CA LYS A 129 -15.81 -2.30 -17.62
C LYS A 129 -17.21 -2.90 -17.87
N GLY A 130 -17.52 -4.03 -17.24
CA GLY A 130 -18.83 -4.69 -17.37
C GLY A 130 -19.90 -4.03 -16.51
N PRO A 131 -21.19 -4.25 -16.79
CA PRO A 131 -22.28 -3.77 -15.95
C PRO A 131 -22.21 -4.39 -14.54
N LEU A 132 -22.59 -3.60 -13.54
CA LEU A 132 -22.74 -4.01 -12.13
C LEU A 132 -23.97 -4.90 -11.94
#